data_AF-A0A1I8CVW2-F1
#
_entry.id   AF-A0A1I8CVW2-F1
#
_cell.length_a   1.000
_cell.length_b   1.000
_cell.length_c   1.000
_cell.angle_alpha   90.00
_cell.angle_beta   90.00
_cell.angle_gamma   90.00
#
_symmetry.space_group_name_H-M   'P 1'
#
loop_
_entity.id
_entity.type
_entity.pdbx_description
1 polymer ?
#
loop_
_entity_poly.entity_id
_entity_poly.type
_entity_poly.pdbx_seq_one_letter_code
_entity_poly.pdbx_strand_id
1 'polypeptide(L)'
;MSSTQERHSIIERLMRISSTSDSSENLNNKYDKSKTHKLFVKRQWNDLNAFLTDNVNEVFQKLKSMEQEIWCKLILMQRNERVMKAYLRFPTININGGYEEFDGLQVGLARFTTPDTVISSTLTSIENLLFQLKEGIYIKIDNTSGDIYRKLLLIHISIV
;
A
#
# COMPACT_ATOMS: atom_id res chain seq x y z
N MET A 1 -16.37 -19.08 18.12
CA MET A 1 -15.50 -17.91 17.86
C MET A 1 -15.95 -17.29 16.56
N SER A 2 -16.05 -15.95 16.48
CA SER A 2 -16.60 -15.28 15.28
C SER A 2 -15.60 -15.37 14.13
N SER A 3 -16.07 -15.70 12.91
CA SER A 3 -15.22 -15.84 11.71
C SER A 3 -14.37 -14.59 11.42
N THR A 4 -14.80 -13.42 11.86
CA THR A 4 -14.06 -12.16 11.74
C THR A 4 -12.82 -12.13 12.64
N GLN A 5 -12.90 -12.70 13.85
CA GLN A 5 -11.77 -12.75 14.80
C GLN A 5 -10.68 -13.73 14.34
N GLU A 6 -11.09 -14.83 13.71
CA GLU A 6 -10.19 -15.82 13.12
C GLU A 6 -9.49 -15.28 11.88
N ARG A 7 -10.20 -14.52 11.02
CA ARG A 7 -9.57 -13.78 9.91
C ARG A 7 -8.55 -12.77 10.43
N HIS A 8 -8.87 -12.02 11.48
CA HIS A 8 -7.98 -11.01 12.05
C HIS A 8 -6.69 -11.62 12.63
N SER A 9 -6.78 -12.78 13.28
CA SER A 9 -5.61 -13.47 13.82
C SER A 9 -4.71 -14.08 12.73
N ILE A 10 -5.30 -14.52 11.62
CA ILE A 10 -4.56 -14.97 10.42
C ILE A 10 -3.81 -13.78 9.79
N ILE A 11 -4.47 -12.63 9.64
CA ILE A 11 -3.87 -11.41 9.09
C ILE A 11 -2.69 -10.95 9.96
N GLU A 12 -2.88 -10.89 11.28
CA GLU A 12 -1.83 -10.56 12.26
C GLU A 12 -0.61 -11.49 12.18
N ARG A 13 -0.83 -12.77 11.91
CA ARG A 13 0.23 -13.77 11.77
C ARG A 13 1.02 -13.59 10.47
N LEU A 14 0.35 -13.26 9.38
CA LEU A 14 0.97 -13.00 8.08
C LEU A 14 1.78 -11.70 8.05
N MET A 15 1.37 -10.70 8.83
CA MET A 15 2.07 -9.41 8.93
C MET A 15 3.41 -9.46 9.70
N ARG A 16 3.65 -10.48 10.53
CA ARG A 16 4.87 -10.58 11.37
C ARG A 16 6.10 -11.14 10.64
N ILE A 17 5.95 -11.82 9.52
CA ILE A 17 7.05 -12.57 8.88
C ILE A 17 8.01 -11.64 8.11
N SER A 18 7.65 -10.39 7.85
CA SER A 18 8.50 -9.42 7.13
C SER A 18 9.68 -8.83 7.93
N SER A 19 10.03 -9.36 9.11
CA SER A 19 11.05 -8.75 9.98
C SER A 19 12.02 -9.73 10.65
N THR A 20 12.49 -10.76 9.94
CA THR A 20 13.60 -11.59 10.43
C THR A 20 14.72 -11.69 9.41
N SER A 21 15.52 -10.62 9.33
CA SER A 21 16.97 -10.69 9.11
C SER A 21 17.56 -9.35 9.55
N ASP A 22 17.87 -9.25 10.83
CA ASP A 22 19.00 -8.47 11.34
C ASP A 22 19.33 -9.05 12.72
N SER A 23 20.51 -9.66 12.80
CA SER A 23 21.00 -10.40 13.95
C SER A 23 21.47 -9.45 15.05
N SER A 24 21.16 -9.84 16.29
CA SER A 24 21.81 -9.49 17.57
C SER A 24 21.88 -8.02 17.99
N GLU A 25 21.03 -7.66 18.95
CA GLU A 25 21.51 -7.15 20.24
C GLU A 25 20.47 -7.43 21.34
N ASN A 26 20.86 -8.26 22.30
CA ASN A 26 20.16 -8.45 23.57
C ASN A 26 20.39 -7.19 24.41
N LEU A 27 19.32 -6.49 24.81
CA LEU A 27 19.26 -5.75 26.07
C LEU A 27 17.78 -5.61 26.48
N ASN A 28 17.45 -6.26 27.60
CA ASN A 28 16.27 -5.98 28.42
C ASN A 28 16.10 -4.47 28.60
N ASN A 29 14.91 -3.92 28.33
CA ASN A 29 14.31 -2.86 29.15
C ASN A 29 12.86 -2.58 28.72
N LYS A 30 12.02 -2.43 29.76
CA LYS A 30 10.65 -1.89 29.83
C LYS A 30 9.95 -1.59 28.50
N TYR A 31 8.78 -2.20 28.31
CA TYR A 31 7.81 -1.88 27.27
C TYR A 31 7.48 -0.38 27.28
N ASP A 32 8.25 0.36 26.48
CA ASP A 32 8.04 1.76 26.17
C ASP A 32 7.14 1.83 24.93
N LYS A 33 5.95 2.40 25.11
CA LYS A 33 4.86 2.49 24.13
C LYS A 33 5.16 3.47 22.98
N SER A 34 6.44 3.81 22.80
CA SER A 34 6.99 4.83 21.91
C SER A 34 7.74 4.26 20.69
N LYS A 35 7.81 2.92 20.53
CA LYS A 35 8.53 2.24 19.42
C LYS A 35 7.74 1.99 18.13
N THR A 36 6.57 2.61 17.94
CA THR A 36 5.75 2.48 16.70
C THR A 36 5.80 3.70 15.78
N HIS A 37 6.78 4.59 15.93
CA HIS A 37 7.26 5.41 14.82
C HIS A 37 8.66 4.95 14.47
N LYS A 38 8.79 3.79 13.80
CA LYS A 38 9.89 3.66 12.83
C LYS A 38 9.67 4.82 11.89
N LEU A 39 10.47 5.87 12.07
CA LEU A 39 10.57 7.03 11.20
C LEU A 39 10.55 6.49 9.77
N PHE A 40 9.39 6.57 9.11
CA PHE A 40 9.26 6.21 7.71
C PHE A 40 10.16 7.22 7.02
N VAL A 41 11.40 6.83 6.71
CA VAL A 41 12.31 7.69 5.97
C VAL A 41 11.60 7.98 4.67
N LYS A 42 11.11 9.21 4.58
CA LYS A 42 10.40 9.79 3.47
C LYS A 42 11.26 9.59 2.24
N ARG A 43 10.91 8.62 1.40
CA ARG A 43 11.74 8.26 0.24
C ARG A 43 11.22 9.01 -0.96
N GLN A 44 12.11 9.81 -1.55
CA GLN A 44 11.80 10.68 -2.68
C GLN A 44 12.74 10.37 -3.83
N TRP A 45 12.24 10.51 -5.05
CA TRP A 45 13.00 10.33 -6.27
C TRP A 45 12.67 11.43 -7.25
N ASN A 46 13.69 12.17 -7.69
CA ASN A 46 13.54 13.22 -8.70
C ASN A 46 13.81 12.69 -10.13
N ASP A 47 14.15 11.41 -10.25
CA ASP A 47 14.44 10.74 -11.50
C ASP A 47 13.68 9.41 -11.57
N LEU A 48 13.04 9.15 -12.71
CA LEU A 48 12.24 7.95 -12.92
C LEU A 48 13.12 6.70 -12.95
N ASN A 49 14.32 6.77 -13.53
CA ASN A 49 15.22 5.62 -13.58
C ASN A 49 15.73 5.24 -12.19
N ALA A 50 16.04 6.22 -11.35
CA ALA A 50 16.39 6.01 -9.95
C ALA A 50 15.24 5.35 -9.19
N PHE A 51 14.00 5.80 -9.41
CA PHE A 51 12.81 5.18 -8.82
C PHE A 51 12.65 3.72 -9.25
N LEU A 52 12.72 3.44 -10.56
CA LEU A 52 12.56 2.09 -11.11
C LEU A 52 13.67 1.16 -10.61
N THR A 53 14.92 1.60 -10.71
CA THR A 53 16.11 0.82 -10.32
C THR A 53 16.06 0.46 -8.85
N ASP A 54 15.78 1.42 -7.97
CA ASP A 54 15.69 1.15 -6.52
C ASP A 54 14.56 0.16 -6.19
N ASN A 55 13.39 0.30 -6.83
CA ASN A 55 12.26 -0.58 -6.54
C ASN A 55 12.43 -1.99 -7.09
N VAL A 56 13.02 -2.15 -8.28
CA VAL A 56 13.36 -3.45 -8.86
C VAL A 56 14.46 -4.12 -8.05
N ASN A 57 15.50 -3.38 -7.64
CA ASN A 57 16.57 -3.92 -6.81
C ASN A 57 16.04 -4.38 -5.43
N GLU A 58 15.11 -3.64 -4.82
CA GLU A 58 14.46 -4.08 -3.57
C GLU A 58 13.75 -5.43 -3.76
N VAL A 59 13.03 -5.61 -4.88
CA VAL A 59 12.33 -6.87 -5.19
C VAL A 59 13.34 -7.98 -5.48
N PHE A 60 14.38 -7.70 -6.27
CA PHE A 60 15.41 -8.67 -6.63
C PHE A 60 16.16 -9.21 -5.40
N GLN A 61 16.55 -8.33 -4.47
CA GLN A 61 17.23 -8.72 -3.23
C GLN A 61 16.37 -9.63 -2.35
N LYS A 62 15.05 -9.44 -2.38
CA LYS A 62 14.09 -10.20 -1.58
C LYS A 62 13.54 -11.44 -2.29
N LEU A 63 13.80 -11.60 -3.58
CA LEU A 63 13.15 -12.60 -4.44
C LEU A 63 13.22 -14.02 -3.89
N LYS A 64 14.37 -14.40 -3.30
CA LYS A 64 14.57 -15.74 -2.71
C LYS A 64 13.74 -15.99 -1.45
N SER A 65 13.38 -14.94 -0.72
CA SER A 65 12.63 -15.02 0.54
C SER A 65 11.18 -14.53 0.39
N MET A 66 10.73 -14.17 -0.81
CA MET A 66 9.36 -13.76 -1.04
C MET A 66 8.44 -14.98 -1.08
N GLU A 67 7.28 -14.84 -0.44
CA GLU A 67 6.22 -15.83 -0.50
C GLU A 67 5.70 -15.97 -1.94
N GLN A 68 5.44 -17.21 -2.36
CA GLN A 68 4.99 -17.51 -3.73
C GLN A 68 3.63 -16.87 -4.07
N GLU A 69 2.82 -16.57 -3.06
CA GLU A 69 1.50 -15.94 -3.22
C GLU A 69 1.57 -14.45 -3.56
N ILE A 70 2.73 -13.81 -3.39
CA ILE A 70 2.90 -12.40 -3.71
C ILE A 70 3.04 -12.24 -5.22
N TRP A 71 2.08 -11.57 -5.85
CA TRP A 71 2.07 -11.34 -7.29
C TRP A 71 2.37 -9.89 -7.69
N CYS A 72 2.32 -8.94 -6.75
CA CYS A 72 2.56 -7.53 -7.05
C CYS A 72 3.11 -6.74 -5.85
N LYS A 73 3.99 -5.77 -6.15
CA LYS A 73 4.40 -4.70 -5.24
C LYS A 73 3.66 -3.42 -5.61
N LEU A 74 2.69 -3.03 -4.79
CA LEU A 74 1.97 -1.77 -4.93
C LEU A 74 2.78 -0.65 -4.26
N ILE A 75 2.99 0.46 -4.98
CA ILE A 75 3.66 1.64 -4.46
C ILE A 75 2.75 2.84 -4.71
N LEU A 76 2.32 3.49 -3.63
CA LEU A 76 1.57 4.73 -3.71
C LEU A 76 2.51 5.92 -3.63
N MET A 77 2.40 6.78 -4.64
CA MET A 77 3.22 7.99 -4.77
C MET A 77 2.35 9.24 -4.68
N GLN A 78 2.85 10.26 -4.00
CA GLN A 78 2.35 11.62 -4.07
C GLN A 78 3.48 12.50 -4.59
N ARG A 79 3.34 13.02 -5.81
CA ARG A 79 4.43 13.70 -6.54
C ARG A 79 5.67 12.78 -6.63
N ASN A 80 6.81 13.24 -6.12
CA ASN A 80 8.09 12.54 -6.15
C ASN A 80 8.33 11.67 -4.89
N GLU A 81 7.33 11.51 -4.04
CA GLU A 81 7.45 10.87 -2.74
C GLU A 81 6.63 9.59 -2.65
N ARG A 82 7.22 8.53 -2.09
CA ARG A 82 6.47 7.33 -1.72
C ARG A 82 5.77 7.52 -0.38
N VAL A 83 4.44 7.43 -0.42
CA VAL A 83 3.59 7.51 0.77
C VAL A 83 3.31 6.13 1.35
N MET A 84 3.17 5.11 0.50
CA MET A 84 2.93 3.74 0.96
C MET A 84 3.54 2.72 0.00
N LYS A 85 3.87 1.54 0.55
CA LYS A 85 4.16 0.33 -0.22
C LYS A 85 3.45 -0.86 0.40
N ALA A 86 2.99 -1.78 -0.44
CA ALA A 86 2.35 -3.02 -0.04
C ALA A 86 2.71 -4.16 -1.01
N TYR A 87 2.59 -5.39 -0.55
CA TYR A 87 2.72 -6.59 -1.37
C TYR A 87 1.36 -7.28 -1.43
N LEU A 88 0.87 -7.53 -2.63
CA LEU A 88 -0.45 -8.08 -2.87
C LEU A 88 -0.39 -9.60 -2.95
N ARG A 89 -1.25 -10.25 -2.17
CA ARG A 89 -1.43 -11.71 -2.14
C ARG A 89 -2.80 -12.12 -2.68
N PHE A 90 -3.83 -11.35 -2.36
CA PHE A 90 -5.17 -11.64 -2.85
C PHE A 90 -5.27 -11.38 -4.35
N PRO A 91 -6.00 -12.21 -5.12
CA PRO A 91 -6.09 -12.06 -6.57
C PRO A 91 -6.74 -10.77 -7.04
N THR A 92 -7.39 -10.03 -6.15
CA THR A 92 -8.08 -8.78 -6.47
C THR A 92 -7.87 -7.78 -5.34
N ILE A 93 -7.66 -6.52 -5.72
CA ILE A 93 -7.60 -5.38 -4.80
C ILE A 93 -8.46 -4.24 -5.32
N ASN A 94 -9.17 -3.55 -4.43
CA ASN A 94 -9.80 -2.27 -4.70
C ASN A 94 -8.92 -1.10 -4.24
N ILE A 95 -8.62 -0.16 -5.12
CA ILE A 95 -7.94 1.09 -4.80
C ILE A 95 -8.95 2.22 -4.97
N ASN A 96 -9.38 2.85 -3.87
CA ASN A 96 -10.49 3.81 -3.89
C ASN A 96 -10.14 5.15 -3.22
N GLY A 97 -11.07 6.11 -3.29
CA GLY A 97 -10.88 7.44 -2.72
C GLY A 97 -11.14 7.54 -1.21
N GLY A 98 -11.44 6.44 -0.52
CA GLY A 98 -11.84 6.44 0.88
C GLY A 98 -10.68 6.50 1.87
N TYR A 99 -10.99 6.27 3.15
CA TYR A 99 -10.06 6.34 4.29
C TYR A 99 -9.71 4.95 4.85
N GLU A 100 -10.15 3.88 4.21
CA GLU A 100 -9.99 2.51 4.65
C GLU A 100 -8.51 2.11 4.69
N GLU A 101 -8.12 1.42 5.77
CA GLU A 101 -6.78 0.86 5.88
C GLU A 101 -6.54 -0.26 4.85
N PHE A 102 -5.27 -0.44 4.47
CA PHE A 102 -4.86 -1.55 3.64
C PHE A 102 -5.00 -2.88 4.40
N ASP A 103 -5.88 -3.75 3.92
CA ASP A 103 -6.14 -5.08 4.46
C ASP A 103 -5.77 -6.22 3.49
N GLY A 104 -5.19 -5.86 2.33
CA GLY A 104 -4.88 -6.80 1.24
C GLY A 104 -5.96 -6.91 0.16
N LEU A 105 -7.20 -6.53 0.45
CA LEU A 105 -8.33 -6.55 -0.49
C LEU A 105 -8.74 -5.15 -0.93
N GLN A 106 -8.48 -4.14 -0.10
CA GLN A 106 -8.78 -2.76 -0.41
C GLN A 106 -7.74 -1.79 0.15
N VAL A 107 -7.72 -0.58 -0.38
CA VAL A 107 -6.95 0.54 0.15
C VAL A 107 -7.62 1.86 -0.21
N GLY A 108 -7.90 2.67 0.81
CA GLY A 108 -8.38 4.04 0.66
C GLY A 108 -7.22 5.01 0.51
N LEU A 109 -7.21 5.81 -0.56
CA LEU A 109 -6.13 6.75 -0.86
C LEU A 109 -6.17 8.00 0.03
N ALA A 110 -7.34 8.43 0.51
CA ALA A 110 -7.47 9.63 1.33
C ALA A 110 -6.82 9.49 2.72
N ARG A 111 -6.58 8.27 3.20
CA ARG A 111 -5.84 8.04 4.46
C ARG A 111 -4.38 8.48 4.38
N PHE A 112 -3.82 8.50 3.18
CA PHE A 112 -2.41 8.77 2.94
C PHE A 112 -2.15 10.22 2.56
N THR A 113 -3.20 10.97 2.25
CA THR A 113 -3.10 12.41 2.04
C THR A 113 -3.07 13.10 3.39
N THR A 114 -1.86 13.45 3.86
CA THR A 114 -1.72 14.33 5.01
C THR A 114 -2.11 15.77 4.62
N PRO A 115 -2.68 16.56 5.55
CA PRO A 115 -2.89 18.00 5.38
C PRO A 115 -1.56 18.77 5.53
N ASP A 116 -0.45 18.24 5.01
CA ASP A 116 0.86 18.83 5.17
C ASP A 116 1.02 20.00 4.20
N THR A 117 0.58 21.17 4.66
CA THR A 117 1.21 22.49 4.42
C THR A 117 1.52 22.80 2.94
N VAL A 118 0.54 22.67 2.05
CA VAL A 118 0.66 23.18 0.68
C VAL A 118 -0.61 23.95 0.33
N ILE A 119 -0.40 25.25 0.07
CA ILE A 119 -1.22 26.21 -0.71
C ILE A 119 -2.60 25.66 -1.09
N SER A 120 -3.64 26.31 -0.57
CA SER A 120 -5.08 26.00 -0.75
C SER A 120 -5.47 25.43 -2.12
N SER A 121 -4.86 25.88 -3.23
CA SER A 121 -5.14 25.40 -4.60
C SER A 121 -4.72 23.95 -4.89
N THR A 122 -3.64 23.44 -4.27
CA THR A 122 -3.18 22.05 -4.47
C THR A 122 -4.05 21.07 -3.69
N LEU A 123 -4.46 21.44 -2.47
CA LEU A 123 -5.31 20.60 -1.63
C LEU A 123 -6.65 20.33 -2.33
N THR A 124 -7.26 21.35 -2.92
CA THR A 124 -8.48 21.22 -3.73
C THR A 124 -8.31 20.28 -4.92
N SER A 125 -7.14 20.25 -5.55
CA SER A 125 -6.88 19.36 -6.70
C SER A 125 -6.80 17.88 -6.29
N ILE A 126 -6.18 17.60 -5.13
CA ILE A 126 -6.07 16.24 -4.58
C ILE A 126 -7.42 15.76 -4.06
N GLU A 127 -8.14 16.60 -3.31
CA GLU A 127 -9.48 16.30 -2.81
C GLU A 127 -10.46 16.03 -3.96
N ASN A 128 -10.42 16.84 -5.03
CA ASN A 128 -11.24 16.60 -6.22
C ASN A 128 -10.90 15.27 -6.91
N LEU A 129 -9.62 14.91 -7.01
CA LEU A 129 -9.20 13.64 -7.59
C LEU A 129 -9.68 12.44 -6.75
N LEU A 130 -9.52 12.52 -5.42
CA LEU A 130 -10.00 11.50 -4.49
C LEU A 130 -11.53 11.37 -4.56
N PHE A 131 -12.24 12.48 -4.65
CA PHE A 131 -13.69 12.49 -4.83
C PHE A 131 -14.11 11.85 -6.15
N GLN A 132 -13.40 12.13 -7.25
CA GLN A 132 -13.67 11.52 -8.56
C GLN A 132 -13.41 10.01 -8.57
N LEU A 133 -12.44 9.53 -7.78
CA LEU A 133 -12.13 8.11 -7.66
C LEU A 133 -13.29 7.30 -7.07
N LYS A 134 -14.16 7.89 -6.23
CA LYS A 134 -15.35 7.24 -5.61
C LYS A 134 -15.08 5.77 -5.20
N GLU A 135 -15.74 4.82 -5.87
CA GLU A 135 -15.66 3.38 -5.62
C GLU A 135 -14.32 2.76 -6.03
N GLY A 136 -13.54 3.46 -6.85
CA GLY A 136 -12.14 3.19 -7.11
C GLY A 136 -11.87 2.40 -8.39
N ILE A 137 -10.80 1.63 -8.32
CA ILE A 137 -10.30 0.78 -9.39
C ILE A 137 -10.08 -0.61 -8.80
N TYR A 138 -10.70 -1.60 -9.41
CA TYR A 138 -10.36 -2.99 -9.15
C TYR A 138 -9.17 -3.39 -10.02
N ILE A 139 -8.12 -3.90 -9.39
CA ILE A 139 -7.01 -4.58 -10.07
C ILE A 139 -7.13 -6.05 -9.74
N LYS A 140 -7.04 -6.90 -10.75
CA LYS A 140 -7.16 -8.35 -10.61
C LYS A 140 -6.05 -9.04 -11.41
N ILE A 141 -5.47 -10.10 -10.85
CA ILE A 141 -4.64 -11.06 -11.59
C ILE A 141 -5.48 -12.28 -11.98
N ASP A 142 -5.29 -12.77 -13.20
CA ASP A 142 -5.73 -14.11 -13.57
C ASP A 142 -4.65 -15.12 -13.16
N ASN A 143 -5.03 -16.03 -12.26
CA ASN A 143 -4.13 -17.03 -11.71
C ASN A 143 -3.65 -18.06 -12.75
N THR A 144 -4.29 -18.13 -13.93
CA THR A 144 -3.92 -19.08 -14.99
C THR A 144 -2.92 -18.48 -15.97
N SER A 145 -3.24 -17.30 -16.53
CA SER A 145 -2.39 -16.62 -17.51
C SER A 145 -1.30 -15.74 -16.88
N GLY A 146 -1.52 -15.28 -15.64
CA GLY A 146 -0.72 -14.22 -15.02
C GLY A 146 -1.11 -12.81 -15.48
N ASP A 147 -2.13 -12.68 -16.33
CA ASP A 147 -2.56 -11.38 -16.86
C ASP A 147 -3.18 -10.51 -15.78
N ILE A 148 -2.88 -9.20 -15.84
CA ILE A 148 -3.40 -8.21 -14.91
C ILE A 148 -4.50 -7.38 -15.59
N TYR A 149 -5.69 -7.42 -15.01
CA TYR A 149 -6.87 -6.70 -15.45
C TYR A 149 -7.15 -5.52 -14.52
N ARG A 150 -7.66 -4.42 -15.10
CA ARG A 150 -8.18 -3.28 -14.33
C ARG A 150 -9.61 -2.95 -14.73
N LYS A 151 -10.45 -2.64 -13.75
CA LYS A 151 -11.81 -2.12 -13.94
C LYS A 151 -11.94 -0.79 -13.20
N LEU A 152 -12.14 0.29 -13.95
CA LEU A 152 -12.44 1.61 -13.38
C LEU A 152 -13.93 1.68 -13.02
N LEU A 153 -14.25 2.15 -11.83
CA LEU A 153 -15.61 2.41 -11.39
C LEU A 153 -15.87 3.91 -11.43
N LEU A 154 -15.90 4.47 -12.63
CA LEU A 154 -16.27 5.87 -12.83
C LEU A 154 -17.80 5.98 -12.82
N ILE A 155 -18.37 6.47 -11.73
CA ILE A 155 -19.79 6.86 -11.69
C ILE A 155 -19.88 8.36 -11.99
N HIS A 156 -20.01 8.69 -13.27
CA HIS A 156 -20.83 9.80 -13.75
C HIS A 156 -21.18 9.61 -15.23
N ILE A 157 -22.27 8.90 -15.49
CA ILE A 157 -23.08 9.16 -16.69
C ILE A 157 -24.24 10.02 -16.17
N SER A 158 -24.08 11.34 -16.23
CA SER A 158 -25.23 12.23 -16.25
C SER A 158 -25.74 12.23 -17.69
N ILE A 159 -26.73 11.40 -17.98
CA ILE A 159 -27.59 11.67 -19.14
C ILE A 159 -28.44 12.87 -18.73
N VAL A 160 -28.26 13.96 -19.49
CA VAL A 160 -29.03 15.20 -19.42
C VAL A 160 -30.50 14.92 -19.65
#